data_AF-A0A5Q4BUS3-F1
#
_entry.id   AF-A0A5Q4BUS3-F1
#
_cell.length_a   1.000
_cell.length_b   1.000
_cell.length_c   1.000
_cell.angle_alpha   90.00
_cell.angle_beta   90.00
_cell.angle_gamma   90.00
#
_symmetry.space_group_name_H-M   'P 1'
#
loop_
_entity.id
_entity.type
_entity.pdbx_description
1 polymer ?
#
loop_
_entity_poly.entity_id
_entity_poly.type
_entity_poly.pdbx_seq_one_letter_code
_entity_poly.pdbx_strand_id
1 'polypeptide(L)'
;MHTSSFILFFGLLASVVRAVTLYRGDTRGPRQIKDAGGFKSRADHDHAQGTLFEHVMKQLMHPMRNRYIPTSIEREAAMKHGDSRYLYHIDWDEIEEQIWDVAAEYEKAGKTNPLASEKEFAVEYHIPWEAVIKVEKNVDGEWRAIRFSKRGFELFEEDVFVD
;
A
#
# COMPACT_ATOMS: atom_id res chain seq x y z
N MET A 1 -23.42 -55.48 -25.37
CA MET A 1 -23.56 -54.33 -24.44
C MET A 1 -22.17 -53.92 -24.03
N HIS A 2 -21.62 -52.86 -24.64
CA HIS A 2 -20.35 -52.26 -24.22
C HIS A 2 -20.61 -50.79 -23.96
N THR A 3 -20.72 -50.43 -22.69
CA THR A 3 -20.76 -49.03 -22.24
C THR A 3 -19.33 -48.54 -22.12
N SER A 4 -18.91 -47.70 -23.05
CA SER A 4 -17.68 -46.92 -22.93
C SER A 4 -17.92 -45.75 -21.98
N SER A 5 -17.30 -45.77 -20.80
CA SER A 5 -17.25 -44.61 -19.91
C SER A 5 -16.14 -43.67 -20.36
N PHE A 6 -16.51 -42.55 -20.98
CA PHE A 6 -15.63 -41.41 -21.17
C PHE A 6 -15.64 -40.58 -19.88
N ILE A 7 -14.60 -40.72 -19.06
CA ILE A 7 -14.38 -39.84 -17.90
C ILE A 7 -13.59 -38.63 -18.41
N LEU A 8 -14.27 -37.51 -18.61
CA LEU A 8 -13.65 -36.20 -18.84
C LEU A 8 -13.11 -35.68 -17.50
N PHE A 9 -11.80 -35.79 -17.33
CA PHE A 9 -11.07 -35.15 -16.24
C PHE A 9 -10.98 -33.65 -16.53
N PHE A 10 -11.92 -32.86 -16.02
CA PHE A 10 -11.80 -31.40 -15.96
C PHE A 10 -10.74 -31.06 -14.90
N GLY A 11 -9.49 -30.93 -15.33
CA GLY A 11 -8.40 -30.41 -14.53
C GLY A 11 -8.66 -28.95 -14.17
N LEU A 12 -9.11 -28.74 -12.94
CA LEU A 12 -9.28 -27.42 -12.32
C LEU A 12 -7.90 -26.82 -12.06
N LEU A 13 -7.33 -26.13 -13.05
CA LEU A 13 -6.20 -25.22 -12.86
C LEU A 13 -6.71 -23.97 -12.14
N ALA A 14 -6.95 -24.09 -10.83
CA ALA A 14 -7.11 -22.94 -9.96
C ALA A 14 -5.72 -22.26 -9.85
N SER A 15 -5.45 -21.29 -10.72
CA SER A 15 -4.32 -20.38 -10.54
C SER A 15 -4.49 -19.71 -9.17
N VAL A 16 -3.60 -20.05 -8.24
CA VAL A 16 -3.51 -19.37 -6.95
C VAL A 16 -2.97 -17.97 -7.25
N VAL A 17 -3.87 -17.02 -7.54
CA VAL A 17 -3.52 -15.61 -7.57
C VAL A 17 -3.18 -15.23 -6.15
N ARG A 18 -1.90 -14.98 -5.88
CA ARG A 18 -1.45 -14.50 -4.58
C ARG A 18 -1.76 -13.01 -4.53
N ALA A 19 -2.64 -12.59 -3.63
CA ALA A 19 -2.94 -11.19 -3.40
C ALA A 19 -1.63 -10.41 -3.18
N VAL A 20 -1.48 -9.29 -3.88
CA VAL A 20 -0.30 -8.44 -3.78
C VAL A 20 -0.45 -7.55 -2.55
N THR A 21 0.56 -7.55 -1.67
CA THR A 21 0.57 -6.67 -0.49
C THR A 21 1.53 -5.51 -0.71
N LEU A 22 1.00 -4.30 -0.57
CA LEU A 22 1.78 -3.07 -0.48
C LEU A 22 2.05 -2.72 0.98
N TYR A 23 3.15 -2.02 1.21
CA TYR A 23 3.60 -1.58 2.52
C TYR A 23 3.76 -0.08 2.55
N ARG A 24 3.33 0.54 3.64
CA ARG A 24 3.50 1.98 3.84
C ARG A 24 3.91 2.28 5.27
N GLY A 25 5.09 2.89 5.43
CA GLY A 25 5.47 3.55 6.68
C GLY A 25 4.73 4.88 6.83
N ASP A 26 4.16 5.15 7.99
CA ASP A 26 3.52 6.43 8.30
C ASP A 26 3.70 6.80 9.79
N THR A 27 3.65 8.10 10.07
CA THR A 27 3.73 8.62 11.45
C THR A 27 2.37 8.70 12.13
N ARG A 28 1.29 8.68 11.34
CA ARG A 28 -0.10 8.70 11.80
C ARG A 28 -0.52 7.32 12.26
N GLY A 29 -1.20 7.26 13.40
CA GLY A 29 -1.73 6.02 13.97
C GLY A 29 -2.99 5.54 13.25
N PRO A 30 -3.36 4.26 13.42
CA PRO A 30 -4.46 3.60 12.72
C PRO A 30 -5.81 4.30 12.95
N ARG A 31 -6.05 4.85 14.15
CA ARG A 31 -7.26 5.62 14.43
C ARG A 31 -7.38 6.83 13.53
N GLN A 32 -6.30 7.61 13.40
CA GLN A 32 -6.29 8.81 12.54
C GLN A 32 -6.51 8.46 11.07
N ILE A 33 -5.89 7.37 10.59
CA ILE A 33 -6.08 6.91 9.21
C ILE A 33 -7.52 6.43 9.00
N LYS A 34 -8.10 5.65 9.92
CA LYS A 34 -9.50 5.20 9.84
C LYS A 34 -10.48 6.36 9.87
N ASP A 35 -10.31 7.31 10.78
CA ASP A 35 -11.19 8.48 10.91
C ASP A 35 -11.16 9.36 9.64
N ALA A 36 -10.07 9.31 8.87
CA ALA A 36 -9.95 9.96 7.56
C ALA A 36 -10.50 9.12 6.38
N GLY A 37 -11.01 7.91 6.66
CA GLY A 37 -11.46 6.95 5.63
C GLY A 37 -10.31 6.29 4.85
N GLY A 38 -9.09 6.31 5.38
CA GLY A 38 -7.88 5.77 4.74
C GLY A 38 -6.79 6.82 4.52
N PHE A 39 -5.81 6.50 3.66
CA PHE A 39 -4.76 7.44 3.30
C PHE A 39 -5.25 8.38 2.21
N LYS A 40 -5.26 9.68 2.50
CA LYS A 40 -5.49 10.72 1.50
C LYS A 40 -4.17 11.31 1.05
N SER A 41 -4.03 11.55 -0.25
CA SER A 41 -2.92 12.33 -0.80
C SER A 41 -3.05 13.80 -0.39
N ARG A 42 -2.08 14.63 -0.79
CA ARG A 42 -2.09 16.06 -0.42
C ARG A 42 -2.86 16.94 -1.42
N ALA A 43 -3.47 16.34 -2.43
CA ALA A 43 -4.34 17.03 -3.38
C ALA A 43 -5.57 16.18 -3.71
N ASP A 44 -6.69 16.84 -3.95
CA ASP A 44 -7.84 16.21 -4.60
C ASP A 44 -7.62 16.12 -6.13
N HIS A 45 -8.60 15.53 -6.82
CA HIS A 45 -8.55 15.34 -8.27
C HIS A 45 -8.51 16.66 -9.06
N ASP A 46 -9.11 17.73 -8.53
CA ASP A 46 -9.28 19.00 -9.24
C ASP A 46 -8.07 19.93 -9.08
N HIS A 47 -7.31 19.77 -8.00
CA HIS A 47 -6.23 20.69 -7.62
C HIS A 47 -4.84 20.04 -7.67
N ALA A 48 -4.73 18.77 -8.05
CA ALA A 48 -3.46 18.07 -8.11
C ALA A 48 -2.50 18.62 -9.19
N GLN A 49 -1.22 18.65 -8.83
CA GLN A 49 -0.14 19.15 -9.66
C GLN A 49 1.04 18.18 -9.64
N GLY A 50 1.92 18.34 -10.63
CA GLY A 50 3.13 17.55 -10.74
C GLY A 50 2.95 16.20 -11.41
N THR A 51 4.07 15.73 -11.95
CA THR A 51 4.27 14.41 -12.53
C THR A 51 4.70 13.41 -11.45
N LEU A 52 4.63 12.13 -11.78
CA LEU A 52 5.19 11.06 -10.94
C LEU A 52 6.68 11.28 -10.67
N PHE A 53 7.44 11.77 -11.66
CA PHE A 53 8.87 12.04 -11.48
C PHE A 53 9.13 13.20 -10.50
N GLU A 54 8.34 14.26 -10.53
CA GLU A 54 8.43 15.37 -9.57
C GLU A 54 8.01 14.94 -8.16
N HIS A 55 7.08 13.99 -8.04
CA HIS A 55 6.75 13.34 -6.77
C HIS A 55 7.97 12.62 -6.18
N VAL A 56 8.57 11.70 -6.94
CA VAL A 56 9.71 10.88 -6.51
C VAL A 56 10.91 11.76 -6.14
N MET A 57 11.15 12.81 -6.93
CA MET A 57 12.22 13.78 -6.67
C MET A 57 11.90 14.78 -5.54
N LYS A 58 10.70 14.74 -4.96
CA LYS A 58 10.21 15.67 -3.93
C LYS A 58 10.33 17.14 -4.36
N GLN A 59 10.07 17.42 -5.65
CA GLN A 59 10.23 18.74 -6.25
C GLN A 59 8.98 19.62 -6.15
N LEU A 60 7.84 19.08 -5.69
CA LEU A 60 6.62 19.85 -5.53
C LEU A 60 6.71 20.79 -4.32
N MET A 61 6.67 22.10 -4.59
CA MET A 61 6.72 23.16 -3.58
C MET A 61 5.41 23.31 -2.79
N HIS A 62 5.48 23.98 -1.63
CA HIS A 62 4.31 24.26 -0.80
C HIS A 62 3.36 25.29 -1.48
N PRO A 63 2.02 25.13 -1.41
CA PRO A 63 1.30 23.96 -0.87
C PRO A 63 1.50 22.75 -1.78
N MET A 64 1.91 21.65 -1.16
CA MET A 64 2.33 20.46 -1.89
C MET A 64 1.11 19.74 -2.43
N ARG A 65 0.70 20.08 -3.66
CA ARG A 65 -0.48 19.54 -4.36
C ARG A 65 -0.21 18.18 -5.00
N ASN A 66 0.38 17.29 -4.22
CA ASN A 66 0.89 16.01 -4.68
C ASN A 66 -0.21 14.94 -4.59
N ARG A 67 -0.60 14.38 -5.75
CA ARG A 67 -1.64 13.34 -5.84
C ARG A 67 -1.19 11.95 -5.40
N TYR A 68 0.11 11.71 -5.31
CA TYR A 68 0.62 10.36 -5.10
C TYR A 68 0.86 10.06 -3.61
N ILE A 69 0.43 8.87 -3.21
CA ILE A 69 0.65 8.27 -1.90
C ILE A 69 1.71 7.17 -2.10
N PRO A 70 2.94 7.36 -1.58
CA PRO A 70 4.00 6.39 -1.80
C PRO A 70 3.75 5.13 -0.98
N THR A 71 3.90 3.97 -1.60
CA THR A 71 3.90 2.65 -0.98
C THR A 71 5.08 1.84 -1.52
N SER A 72 5.38 0.70 -0.94
CA SER A 72 6.43 -0.20 -1.41
C SER A 72 5.92 -1.62 -1.51
N ILE A 73 6.46 -2.41 -2.43
CA ILE A 73 6.25 -3.86 -2.45
C ILE A 73 7.16 -4.59 -1.42
N GLU A 74 8.16 -3.89 -0.88
CA GLU A 74 9.10 -4.44 0.11
C GLU A 74 8.86 -3.83 1.48
N ARG A 75 8.57 -4.70 2.46
CA ARG A 75 8.33 -4.31 3.85
C ARG A 75 9.50 -3.52 4.43
N GLU A 76 10.72 -4.00 4.21
CA GLU A 76 11.96 -3.42 4.72
C GLU A 76 12.25 -2.03 4.14
N ALA A 77 11.84 -1.78 2.89
CA ALA A 77 11.93 -0.47 2.27
C ALA A 77 10.93 0.50 2.92
N ALA A 78 9.68 0.07 3.11
CA ALA A 78 8.65 0.88 3.77
C ALA A 78 8.98 1.24 5.23
N MET A 79 9.64 0.35 5.96
CA MET A 79 10.07 0.60 7.35
C MET A 79 11.14 1.69 7.48
N LYS A 80 11.95 1.91 6.43
CA LYS A 80 13.04 2.90 6.43
C LYS A 80 12.56 4.30 6.04
N HIS A 81 11.29 4.45 5.67
CA HIS A 81 10.78 5.71 5.15
C HIS A 81 10.56 6.73 6.27
N GLY A 82 11.53 7.62 6.50
CA GLY A 82 11.45 8.71 7.47
C GLY A 82 11.28 8.25 8.92
N ASP A 83 10.67 9.10 9.77
CA ASP A 83 10.39 8.82 11.19
C ASP A 83 9.14 7.90 11.38
N SER A 84 8.93 6.96 10.47
CA SER A 84 7.74 6.10 10.48
C SER A 84 7.60 5.34 11.80
N ARG A 85 6.43 5.48 12.44
CA ARG A 85 6.09 4.80 13.70
C ARG A 85 5.16 3.62 13.49
N TYR A 86 4.43 3.62 12.38
CA TYR A 86 3.50 2.57 12.00
C TYR A 86 3.83 2.07 10.60
N LEU A 87 3.62 0.78 10.38
CA LEU A 87 3.78 0.10 9.11
C LEU A 87 2.44 -0.54 8.77
N TYR A 88 1.86 -0.09 7.67
CA TYR A 88 0.59 -0.57 7.16
C TYR A 88 0.83 -1.57 6.05
N HIS A 89 0.14 -2.70 6.14
CA HIS A 89 0.04 -3.70 5.08
C HIS A 89 -1.29 -3.46 4.38
N ILE A 90 -1.21 -3.30 3.07
CA ILE A 90 -2.30 -2.80 2.24
C ILE A 90 -2.55 -3.85 1.15
N ASP A 91 -3.80 -4.28 1.04
CA ASP A 91 -4.29 -5.15 -0.01
C ASP A 91 -4.38 -4.35 -1.31
N TRP A 92 -3.63 -4.76 -2.32
CA TRP A 92 -3.62 -4.11 -3.63
C TRP A 92 -5.01 -4.15 -4.28
N ASP A 93 -5.72 -5.26 -4.12
CA ASP A 93 -6.97 -5.53 -4.86
C ASP A 93 -8.15 -4.68 -4.33
N GLU A 94 -7.99 -4.07 -3.15
CA GLU A 94 -8.97 -3.18 -2.52
C GLU A 94 -8.73 -1.70 -2.88
N ILE A 95 -7.78 -1.40 -3.77
CA ILE A 95 -7.49 -0.04 -4.25
C ILE A 95 -8.12 0.16 -5.62
N GLU A 96 -9.07 1.09 -5.71
CA GLU A 96 -9.73 1.46 -6.98
C GLU A 96 -8.95 2.53 -7.76
N GLU A 97 -8.05 3.25 -7.09
CA GLU A 97 -7.25 4.33 -7.67
C GLU A 97 -6.12 3.80 -8.56
N GLN A 98 -5.62 4.65 -9.46
CA GLN A 98 -4.47 4.30 -10.29
C GLN A 98 -3.22 4.05 -9.43
N ILE A 99 -2.57 2.91 -9.67
CA ILE A 99 -1.28 2.56 -9.05
C ILE A 99 -0.20 2.59 -10.12
N TRP A 100 0.89 3.29 -9.85
CA TRP A 100 2.04 3.39 -10.75
C TRP A 100 3.22 2.61 -10.20
N ASP A 101 3.75 1.67 -10.99
CA ASP A 101 5.09 1.11 -10.75
C ASP A 101 6.12 2.20 -11.12
N VAL A 102 6.74 2.80 -10.11
CA VAL A 102 7.68 3.89 -10.32
C VAL A 102 8.89 3.43 -11.14
N ALA A 103 9.41 2.24 -10.87
CA ALA A 103 10.58 1.73 -11.60
C ALA A 103 10.25 1.53 -13.08
N ALA A 104 9.09 0.95 -13.39
CA ALA A 104 8.63 0.76 -14.76
C ALA A 104 8.41 2.09 -15.50
N GLU A 105 7.83 3.11 -14.86
CA GLU A 105 7.63 4.41 -15.50
C GLU A 105 8.96 5.16 -15.75
N TYR A 106 9.97 5.01 -14.87
CA TYR A 106 11.32 5.51 -15.13
C TYR A 106 11.99 4.80 -16.30
N GLU A 107 11.91 3.46 -16.34
CA GLU A 107 12.46 2.65 -17.44
C GLU A 107 11.82 3.03 -18.79
N LYS A 108 10.49 3.10 -18.83
CA LYS A 108 9.71 3.53 -20.01
C LYS A 108 10.08 4.93 -20.48
N ALA A 109 10.42 5.83 -19.57
CA ALA A 109 10.87 7.18 -19.89
C ALA A 109 12.37 7.27 -20.27
N GLY A 110 13.10 6.15 -20.25
CA GLY A 110 14.54 6.11 -20.48
C GLY A 110 15.34 6.86 -19.41
N LYS A 111 14.85 6.89 -18.17
CA LYS A 111 15.45 7.60 -17.03
C LYS A 111 15.93 6.61 -15.97
N THR A 112 16.99 6.97 -15.26
CA THR A 112 17.43 6.23 -14.06
C THR A 112 16.55 6.60 -12.87
N ASN A 113 15.93 5.62 -12.21
CA ASN A 113 15.21 5.83 -10.95
C ASN A 113 16.20 6.13 -9.81
N PRO A 114 16.20 7.34 -9.23
CA PRO A 114 17.15 7.72 -8.19
C PRO A 114 16.85 7.05 -6.84
N LEU A 115 15.63 6.55 -6.64
CA LEU A 115 15.15 5.92 -5.40
C LEU A 115 14.75 4.45 -5.63
N ALA A 116 15.46 3.75 -6.53
CA ALA A 116 15.14 2.35 -6.90
C ALA A 116 15.12 1.37 -5.72
N SER A 117 15.81 1.67 -4.61
CA SER A 117 15.79 0.88 -3.38
C SER A 117 14.48 1.00 -2.59
N GLU A 118 13.66 2.02 -2.86
CA GLU A 118 12.36 2.17 -2.18
C GLU A 118 11.30 1.23 -2.76
N LYS A 119 11.55 0.65 -3.95
CA LYS A 119 10.63 -0.27 -4.65
C LYS A 119 9.20 0.28 -4.70
N GLU A 120 9.12 1.56 -5.05
CA GLU A 120 7.92 2.35 -4.85
C GLU A 120 6.81 1.98 -5.84
N PHE A 121 5.62 1.81 -5.30
CA PHE A 121 4.36 1.90 -6.03
C PHE A 121 3.61 3.14 -5.54
N ALA A 122 3.29 4.04 -6.46
CA ALA A 122 2.64 5.30 -6.14
C ALA A 122 1.13 5.21 -6.43
N VAL A 123 0.30 5.28 -5.39
CA VAL A 123 -1.16 5.26 -5.52
C VAL A 123 -1.69 6.68 -5.64
N GLU A 124 -2.57 6.97 -6.59
CA GLU A 124 -3.19 8.30 -6.68
C GLU A 124 -4.29 8.48 -5.62
N TYR A 125 -4.40 9.71 -5.10
CA TYR A 125 -5.46 10.30 -4.26
C TYR A 125 -5.90 9.58 -2.98
N HIS A 126 -6.25 8.30 -3.02
CA HIS A 126 -6.87 7.59 -1.92
C HIS A 126 -6.48 6.11 -1.86
N ILE A 127 -6.01 5.68 -0.69
CA ILE A 127 -6.00 4.26 -0.31
C ILE A 127 -7.11 4.10 0.74
N PRO A 128 -8.20 3.34 0.47
CA PRO A 128 -9.28 3.19 1.42
C PRO A 128 -8.84 2.46 2.69
N TRP A 129 -9.52 2.73 3.80
CA TRP A 129 -9.23 2.03 5.05
C TRP A 129 -9.45 0.51 4.92
N GLU A 130 -10.41 0.13 4.08
CA GLU A 130 -10.78 -1.24 3.75
C GLU A 130 -9.59 -2.01 3.17
N ALA A 131 -8.69 -1.34 2.46
CA ALA A 131 -7.46 -1.93 1.93
C ALA A 131 -6.42 -2.23 3.02
N VAL A 132 -6.46 -1.60 4.19
CA VAL A 132 -5.51 -1.90 5.27
C VAL A 132 -5.84 -3.26 5.88
N ILE A 133 -4.93 -4.24 5.76
CA ILE A 133 -5.14 -5.62 6.25
C ILE A 133 -4.37 -5.93 7.54
N LYS A 134 -3.29 -5.20 7.82
CA LYS A 134 -2.49 -5.33 9.05
C LYS A 134 -1.78 -4.03 9.37
N VAL A 135 -1.58 -3.75 10.66
CA VAL A 135 -0.77 -2.63 11.13
C VAL A 135 0.26 -3.13 12.13
N GLU A 136 1.48 -2.63 12.01
CA GLU A 136 2.56 -2.83 12.98
C GLU A 136 3.00 -1.49 13.54
N LYS A 137 3.43 -1.47 14.80
CA LYS A 137 3.99 -0.29 15.48
C LYS A 137 5.45 -0.56 15.80
N ASN A 138 6.31 0.43 15.58
CA ASN A 138 7.69 0.38 16.06
C ASN A 138 7.72 0.72 17.55
N VAL A 139 8.24 -0.21 18.35
CA VAL A 139 8.48 -0.07 19.79
C VAL A 139 9.94 -0.37 20.02
N ASP A 140 10.72 0.67 20.33
CA ASP A 140 12.16 0.58 20.62
C ASP A 140 12.97 -0.17 19.53
N GLY A 141 12.62 0.04 18.26
CA GLY A 141 13.28 -0.58 17.12
C GLY A 141 12.67 -1.92 16.68
N GLU A 142 11.77 -2.50 17.49
CA GLU A 142 11.05 -3.72 17.14
C GLU A 142 9.69 -3.40 16.55
N TRP A 143 9.37 -4.04 15.42
CA TRP A 143 8.07 -3.87 14.78
C TRP A 143 7.11 -4.97 15.24
N ARG A 144 6.04 -4.56 15.92
CA ARG A 144 5.07 -5.47 16.54
C ARG A 144 3.70 -5.24 15.95
N ALA A 145 3.03 -6.33 15.58
CA ALA A 145 1.65 -6.25 15.08
C ALA A 145 0.73 -5.80 16.21
N ILE A 146 -0.07 -4.77 15.94
CA ILE A 146 -1.08 -4.30 16.90
C ILE A 146 -2.41 -4.98 16.62
N ARG A 147 -3.23 -5.16 17.66
CA ARG A 147 -4.58 -5.67 17.49
C ARG A 147 -5.39 -4.69 16.61
N PHE A 148 -5.94 -5.22 15.52
CA PHE A 148 -6.56 -4.44 14.45
C PHE A 148 -7.97 -4.99 14.16
N SER A 149 -8.97 -4.10 14.10
CA SER A 149 -10.35 -4.45 13.71
C SER A 149 -10.85 -3.50 12.61
N LYS A 150 -11.24 -4.08 11.47
CA LYS A 150 -11.85 -3.32 10.36
C LYS A 150 -13.23 -2.76 10.75
N ARG A 151 -13.99 -3.49 11.58
CA ARG A 151 -15.36 -3.14 11.99
C ARG A 151 -15.35 -2.22 13.23
N GLY A 152 -16.35 -1.35 13.36
CA GLY A 152 -16.38 -0.23 14.32
C GLY A 152 -16.43 -0.64 15.81
N PHE A 153 -15.94 0.28 16.65
CA PHE A 153 -15.92 0.32 18.12
C PHE A 153 -15.04 -0.66 18.91
N GLU A 154 -14.21 -1.47 18.27
CA GLU A 154 -13.15 -2.18 19.00
C GLU A 154 -11.89 -1.32 19.10
N LEU A 155 -11.43 -1.14 20.34
CA LEU A 155 -10.30 -0.32 20.73
C LEU A 155 -9.10 -0.58 19.82
N PHE A 156 -8.59 0.47 19.17
CA PHE A 156 -7.20 0.49 18.76
C PHE A 156 -6.37 0.50 20.03
N GLU A 157 -6.09 -0.68 20.56
CA GLU A 157 -5.14 -0.82 21.64
C GLU A 157 -3.76 -0.79 20.98
N GLU A 158 -3.29 0.41 20.65
CA GLU A 158 -1.98 0.62 20.00
C GLU A 158 -0.80 0.12 20.84
N ASP A 159 -1.06 -0.29 22.09
CA ASP A 159 -0.11 -0.89 23.03
C ASP A 159 -0.45 -2.35 23.37
N VAL A 160 -1.41 -2.96 22.67
CA VAL A 160 -1.71 -4.40 22.76
C VAL A 160 -1.30 -5.08 21.47
N PHE A 161 -0.28 -5.91 21.61
CA PHE A 161 0.33 -6.64 20.52
C PHE A 161 -0.28 -8.04 20.38
N VAL A 162 -0.31 -8.55 19.16
CA VAL A 162 -0.71 -9.93 18.87
C VAL A 162 0.53 -10.80 18.70
N ASP A 163 0.56 -11.96 19.35
CA ASP A 163 1.61 -12.98 19.24
C ASP A 163 1.57 -13.70 17.87
#